data_AF-A0AA97AZU4-F1
#
_entry.id   AF-A0AA97AZU4-F1
#
_cell.length_a   1.000
_cell.length_b   1.000
_cell.length_c   1.000
_cell.angle_alpha   90.00
_cell.angle_beta   90.00
_cell.angle_gamma   90.00
#
_symmetry.space_group_name_H-M   'P 1'
#
loop_
_entity.id
_entity.type
_entity.pdbx_description
1 polymer ?
#
loop_
_entity_poly.entity_id
_entity_poly.type
_entity_poly.pdbx_seq_one_letter_code
_entity_poly.pdbx_strand_id
1 'polypeptide(L)'
;MLVDDETMSFLWETATQVDTRVSMDPETGTAAKGQLWTEESLPAETLLVGVMGATGTFNKAPRKLAADAVLDAAFGGEGTVLQLGGKATVGRGRCRLLAWMAPDARGGR
;
A
#
# COMPACT_ATOMS: atom_id res chain seq x y z
N MET A 1 -19.60 3.75 -9.78
CA MET A 1 -20.09 3.05 -10.99
C MET A 1 -19.76 1.58 -10.81
N LEU A 2 -20.72 0.68 -11.06
CA LEU A 2 -20.46 -0.75 -11.11
C LEU A 2 -20.44 -1.13 -12.59
N VAL A 3 -19.43 -1.86 -13.02
CA VAL A 3 -19.22 -2.30 -14.41
C VAL A 3 -19.12 -3.81 -14.46
N ASP A 4 -19.28 -4.39 -15.64
CA ASP A 4 -19.04 -5.81 -15.86
C ASP A 4 -17.53 -6.14 -15.81
N ASP A 5 -17.24 -7.43 -15.69
CA ASP A 5 -15.88 -7.94 -15.48
C ASP A 5 -14.96 -7.68 -16.67
N GLU A 6 -15.48 -7.64 -17.90
CA GLU A 6 -14.68 -7.37 -19.10
C GLU A 6 -14.24 -5.91 -19.11
N THR A 7 -15.17 -4.99 -18.85
CA THR A 7 -14.86 -3.57 -18.68
C THR A 7 -13.88 -3.36 -17.52
N MET A 8 -14.06 -4.04 -16.38
CA MET A 8 -13.13 -3.92 -15.25
C MET A 8 -11.73 -4.44 -15.58
N SER A 9 -11.64 -5.57 -16.29
CA SER A 9 -10.35 -6.16 -16.70
C SER A 9 -9.59 -5.22 -17.63
N PHE A 10 -10.28 -4.62 -18.59
CA PHE A 10 -9.69 -3.60 -19.46
C PHE A 10 -9.14 -2.41 -18.66
N LEU A 11 -9.88 -1.94 -17.65
CA LEU A 11 -9.41 -0.85 -16.78
C LEU A 11 -8.19 -1.26 -15.95
N TRP A 12 -8.14 -2.48 -15.42
CA TRP A 12 -6.96 -2.96 -14.69
C TRP A 12 -5.69 -3.00 -15.53
N GLU A 13 -5.82 -3.29 -16.82
CA GLU A 13 -4.67 -3.37 -17.73
C GLU A 13 -4.24 -2.01 -18.28
N THR A 14 -5.16 -1.04 -18.37
CA THR A 14 -4.91 0.21 -19.11
C THR A 14 -5.00 1.49 -18.29
N ALA A 15 -5.63 1.46 -17.11
CA ALA A 15 -5.86 2.64 -16.29
C ALA A 15 -4.77 2.88 -15.24
N THR A 16 -3.68 2.11 -15.26
CA THR A 16 -2.51 2.39 -14.41
C THR A 16 -1.73 3.59 -14.94
N GLN A 17 -1.10 4.33 -14.03
CA GLN A 17 -0.28 5.48 -14.42
C GLN A 17 1.09 4.98 -14.89
N VAL A 18 1.44 5.26 -16.15
CA VAL A 18 2.73 4.93 -16.75
C VAL A 18 3.54 6.21 -16.97
N ASP A 19 4.62 6.38 -16.21
CA ASP A 19 5.49 7.56 -16.25
C ASP A 19 6.85 7.22 -16.88
N THR A 20 7.26 7.96 -17.91
CA THR A 20 8.64 7.91 -18.41
C THR A 20 9.52 8.83 -17.56
N ARG A 21 10.64 8.29 -17.07
CA ARG A 21 11.58 8.99 -16.20
C ARG A 21 12.98 8.95 -16.79
N VAL A 22 13.74 10.00 -16.48
CA VAL A 22 15.12 10.16 -16.92
C VAL A 22 15.98 10.68 -15.78
N SER A 23 17.25 10.28 -15.76
CA SER A 23 18.27 10.96 -14.96
C SER A 23 18.96 12.01 -15.82
N MET A 24 19.04 13.25 -15.33
CA MET A 24 19.76 14.32 -16.04
C MET A 24 21.22 14.35 -15.62
N ASP A 25 22.10 14.53 -16.60
CA ASP A 25 23.51 14.84 -16.39
C ASP A 25 23.64 16.28 -15.89
N PRO A 26 24.20 16.52 -14.69
CA PRO A 26 24.27 17.84 -14.10
C PRO A 26 25.26 18.79 -14.81
N GLU A 27 26.23 18.27 -15.57
CA GLU A 27 27.20 19.09 -16.30
C GLU A 27 26.65 19.57 -17.64
N THR A 28 25.93 18.70 -18.35
CA THR A 28 25.43 19.00 -19.70
C THR A 28 23.97 19.48 -19.74
N GLY A 29 23.21 19.21 -18.67
CA GLY A 29 21.77 19.47 -18.63
C GLY A 29 20.93 18.57 -19.55
N THR A 30 21.54 17.50 -20.08
CA THR A 30 20.88 16.55 -20.99
C THR A 30 20.60 15.21 -20.31
N ALA A 31 19.81 14.36 -20.96
CA ALA A 31 19.54 13.01 -20.46
C ALA A 31 20.85 12.19 -20.37
N ALA A 32 21.13 11.63 -19.20
CA ALA A 32 22.28 10.75 -19.02
C ALA A 32 22.12 9.46 -19.84
N LYS A 33 23.20 9.02 -20.48
CA LYS A 33 23.18 7.86 -21.39
C LYS A 33 22.74 6.59 -20.65
N GLY A 34 21.71 5.92 -21.18
CA GLY A 34 21.16 4.68 -20.60
C GLY A 34 20.32 4.88 -19.33
N GLN A 35 20.04 6.12 -18.93
CA GLN A 35 19.25 6.46 -17.75
C GLN A 35 17.86 6.96 -18.13
N LEU A 36 17.19 6.26 -19.05
CA LEU A 36 15.80 6.49 -19.44
C LEU A 36 15.02 5.20 -19.17
N TRP A 37 13.92 5.30 -18.44
CA TRP A 37 13.09 4.14 -18.09
C TRP A 37 11.63 4.53 -17.93
N THR A 38 10.77 3.52 -17.83
CA THR A 38 9.34 3.69 -17.57
C THR A 38 9.00 3.04 -16.23
N GLU A 39 8.17 3.70 -15.44
CA GLU A 39 7.62 3.18 -14.18
C GLU A 39 6.09 3.13 -14.30
N GLU A 40 5.49 2.06 -13.79
CA GLU A 40 4.04 1.91 -13.68
C GLU A 40 3.64 2.02 -12.20
N SER A 41 2.52 2.68 -11.93
CA SER A 41 2.00 2.85 -10.58
C SER A 41 0.48 2.82 -10.53
N LEU A 42 -0.06 2.32 -9.40
CA LEU A 42 -1.49 2.42 -9.14
C LEU A 42 -1.91 3.89 -9.04
N PRO A 43 -3.02 4.29 -9.67
CA PRO A 43 -3.54 5.64 -9.57
C PRO A 43 -3.83 6.04 -8.12
N ALA A 44 -3.76 7.34 -7.85
CA ALA A 44 -4.31 7.89 -6.62
C ALA A 44 -5.80 7.51 -6.49
N GLU A 45 -6.28 7.42 -5.25
CA GLU A 45 -7.68 7.06 -4.94
C GLU A 45 -8.08 5.60 -5.26
N THR A 46 -7.12 4.75 -5.64
CA THR A 46 -7.33 3.29 -5.72
C THR A 46 -7.64 2.72 -4.33
N LEU A 47 -8.70 1.93 -4.22
CA LEU A 47 -9.05 1.17 -3.03
C LEU A 47 -8.51 -0.26 -3.14
N LEU A 48 -7.65 -0.65 -2.20
CA LEU A 48 -7.19 -2.02 -2.02
C LEU A 48 -7.90 -2.63 -0.81
N VAL A 49 -8.44 -3.83 -0.98
CA VAL A 49 -9.19 -4.53 0.07
C VAL A 49 -8.55 -5.90 0.30
N GLY A 50 -8.36 -6.26 1.56
CA GLY A 50 -7.79 -7.54 1.97
C GLY A 50 -8.18 -7.90 3.39
N VAL A 51 -7.81 -9.11 3.80
CA VAL A 51 -8.08 -9.63 5.16
C VAL A 51 -6.78 -9.64 5.96
N MET A 52 -6.85 -9.14 7.19
CA MET A 52 -5.75 -9.19 8.15
C MET A 52 -6.12 -10.10 9.31
N GLY A 53 -5.21 -10.99 9.70
CA GLY A 53 -5.37 -11.88 10.84
C GLY A 53 -4.19 -11.76 11.80
N ALA A 54 -4.48 -11.77 13.09
CA ALA A 54 -3.47 -11.77 14.14
C ALA A 54 -3.85 -12.74 15.26
N THR A 55 -2.83 -13.11 16.04
CA THR A 55 -2.97 -13.90 17.27
C THR A 55 -2.33 -13.12 18.41
N GLY A 56 -2.62 -13.51 19.65
CA GLY A 56 -1.94 -12.92 20.80
C GLY A 56 -0.43 -13.21 20.80
N THR A 57 0.36 -12.32 21.40
CA THR A 57 1.83 -12.48 21.41
C THR A 57 2.28 -13.70 22.21
N PHE A 58 3.10 -14.55 21.60
CA PHE A 58 3.62 -15.78 22.22
C PHE A 58 4.94 -15.62 23.00
N ASN A 59 5.65 -14.50 22.85
CA ASN A 59 6.98 -14.30 23.45
C ASN A 59 6.94 -14.18 24.99
N LYS A 60 8.07 -14.40 25.68
CA LYS A 60 8.19 -14.21 27.14
C LYS A 60 8.31 -12.74 27.56
N ALA A 61 8.04 -11.79 26.67
CA ALA A 61 8.18 -10.38 26.97
C ALA A 61 7.14 -9.96 28.01
N PRO A 62 7.45 -8.97 28.87
CA PRO A 62 6.53 -8.49 29.90
C PRO A 62 5.25 -7.87 29.30
N ARG A 63 5.33 -7.33 28.07
CA ARG A 63 4.17 -6.83 27.34
C ARG A 63 3.55 -7.94 26.50
N LYS A 64 2.40 -8.44 26.94
CA LYS A 64 1.53 -9.32 26.17
C LYS A 64 0.47 -8.48 25.44
N LEU A 65 0.33 -8.68 24.13
CA LEU A 65 -0.75 -8.09 23.35
C LEU A 65 -1.79 -9.16 23.03
N ALA A 66 -3.07 -8.80 23.16
CA ALA A 66 -4.18 -9.55 22.58
C ALA A 66 -4.16 -9.39 21.04
N ALA A 67 -4.87 -10.27 20.34
CA ALA A 67 -4.82 -10.35 18.87
C ALA A 67 -5.22 -9.04 18.17
N ASP A 68 -6.23 -8.34 18.68
CA ASP A 68 -6.68 -7.03 18.22
C ASP A 68 -5.60 -5.96 18.38
N ALA A 69 -4.99 -5.91 19.57
CA ALA A 69 -3.93 -4.96 19.89
C ALA A 69 -2.63 -5.20 19.10
N VAL A 70 -2.42 -6.39 18.53
CA VAL A 70 -1.26 -6.69 17.68
C VAL A 70 -1.35 -5.93 16.35
N LEU A 71 -2.52 -5.90 15.71
CA LEU A 71 -2.70 -5.21 14.42
C LEU A 71 -2.55 -3.70 14.60
N ASP A 72 -3.14 -3.13 15.65
CA ASP A 72 -2.99 -1.71 15.96
C ASP A 72 -1.53 -1.34 16.27
N ALA A 73 -0.81 -2.20 17.00
CA ALA A 73 0.60 -1.98 17.27
C ALA A 73 1.47 -2.07 16.00
N ALA A 74 1.11 -2.94 15.05
CA ALA A 74 1.86 -3.13 13.81
C ALA A 74 1.59 -2.02 12.78
N PHE A 75 0.34 -1.56 12.68
CA PHE A 75 -0.10 -0.64 11.62
C PHE A 75 -0.51 0.75 12.11
N GLY A 76 -0.44 1.01 13.41
CA GLY A 76 -0.80 2.29 14.02
C GLY A 76 -2.31 2.51 14.19
N GLY A 77 -3.14 1.51 13.94
CA GLY A 77 -4.60 1.60 14.07
C GLY A 77 -5.32 2.23 12.88
N GLU A 78 -6.64 2.30 12.99
CA GLU A 78 -7.51 2.81 11.92
C GLU A 78 -7.20 4.28 11.58
N GLY A 79 -7.16 4.58 10.28
CA GLY A 79 -6.93 5.93 9.76
C GLY A 79 -5.45 6.31 9.62
N THR A 80 -4.53 5.47 10.10
CA THR A 80 -3.09 5.68 9.93
C THR A 80 -2.70 5.70 8.45
N VAL A 81 -1.83 6.62 8.07
CA VAL A 81 -1.23 6.67 6.74
C VAL A 81 0.02 5.81 6.73
N LEU A 82 -0.02 4.74 5.94
CA LEU A 82 1.08 3.80 5.73
C LEU A 82 1.84 4.14 4.45
N GLN A 83 3.13 3.78 4.44
CA GLN A 83 3.96 3.79 3.25
C GLN A 83 4.04 2.38 2.69
N LEU A 84 3.53 2.17 1.49
CA LEU A 84 3.53 0.88 0.79
C LEU A 84 4.38 0.99 -0.49
N GLY A 85 5.10 -0.08 -0.80
CA GLY A 85 5.94 -0.15 -2.00
C GLY A 85 7.19 0.75 -1.96
N GLY A 86 7.80 0.95 -3.13
CA GLY A 86 9.00 1.75 -3.31
C GLY A 86 8.72 3.23 -3.62
N LYS A 87 9.78 3.96 -4.02
CA LYS A 87 9.69 5.34 -4.53
C LYS A 87 9.07 6.35 -3.52
N ALA A 88 9.19 6.05 -2.23
CA ALA A 88 8.73 6.91 -1.14
C ALA A 88 9.34 8.32 -1.19
N THR A 89 10.61 8.43 -1.56
CA THR A 89 11.35 9.71 -1.63
C THR A 89 10.84 10.66 -2.70
N VAL A 90 10.06 10.17 -3.66
CA VAL A 90 9.41 10.96 -4.71
C VAL A 90 7.89 11.03 -4.50
N GLY A 91 7.42 10.73 -3.29
CA GLY A 91 6.03 10.93 -2.87
C GLY A 91 5.04 9.83 -3.27
N ARG A 92 5.50 8.68 -3.76
CA ARG A 92 4.63 7.55 -4.14
C ARG A 92 4.34 6.63 -2.95
N GLY A 93 3.20 5.93 -2.98
CA GLY A 93 2.91 4.80 -2.07
C GLY A 93 2.29 5.15 -0.71
N ARG A 94 1.81 6.38 -0.50
CA ARG A 94 1.08 6.74 0.73
C ARG A 94 -0.35 6.24 0.66
N CYS A 95 -0.75 5.41 1.62
CA CYS A 95 -2.08 4.80 1.68
C CYS A 95 -2.70 5.01 3.05
N ARG A 96 -3.98 5.37 3.11
CA ARG A 96 -4.72 5.41 4.38
C ARG A 96 -5.26 4.02 4.71
N LEU A 97 -4.92 3.50 5.88
CA LEU A 97 -5.48 2.25 6.36
C LEU A 97 -6.89 2.48 6.90
N LEU A 98 -7.86 1.74 6.37
CA LEU A 98 -9.19 1.59 6.95
C LEU A 98 -9.33 0.13 7.35
N ALA A 99 -9.67 -0.11 8.62
CA ALA A 99 -9.81 -1.45 9.16
C ALA A 99 -11.21 -1.58 9.76
N TRP A 100 -11.91 -2.65 9.41
CA TRP A 100 -13.17 -3.00 10.04
C TRP A 100 -13.02 -4.38 10.68
N MET A 101 -13.38 -4.47 11.96
CA MET A 101 -13.41 -5.75 12.67
C MET A 101 -14.78 -6.38 12.56
N ALA A 102 -14.84 -7.66 12.19
CA ALA A 102 -16.06 -8.43 12.27
C ALA A 102 -16.56 -8.46 13.73
N PRO A 103 -17.88 -8.36 13.99
CA PRO A 103 -18.43 -8.33 15.35
C PRO A 103 -18.03 -9.55 16.21
N ASP A 104 -17.78 -10.70 15.60
CA ASP A 104 -17.40 -11.96 16.27
C ASP A 104 -15.89 -12.09 16.54
N ALA A 105 -15.06 -11.21 15.97
CA ALA A 105 -13.62 -11.22 16.18
C ALA A 105 -13.20 -10.74 17.59
N ARG A 106 -14.14 -10.15 18.34
CA ARG A 106 -13.95 -9.78 19.75
C ARG A 106 -14.33 -10.95 20.67
N GLY A 107 -13.38 -11.88 20.81
CA GLY A 107 -13.40 -12.85 21.91
C GLY A 107 -13.66 -14.29 21.49
N GLY A 108 -12.61 -14.95 21.00
CA GLY A 108 -12.41 -16.37 21.26
C GLY A 108 -11.40 -16.52 22.40
N ARG A 109 -11.81 -17.14 23.50
CA ARG A 109 -10.87 -17.69 24.49
C ARG A 109 -10.04 -18.81 23.85
#